data_AF-A0A438MZX2-F1
#
_entry.id   AF-A0A438MZX2-F1
#
_cell.length_a   1.000
_cell.length_b   1.000
_cell.length_c   1.000
_cell.angle_alpha   90.00
_cell.angle_beta   90.00
_cell.angle_gamma   90.00
#
_symmetry.space_group_name_H-M   'P 1'
#
loop_
_entity.id
_entity.type
_entity.pdbx_description
1 polymer ?
#
loop_
_entity_poly.entity_id
_entity_poly.type
_entity_poly.pdbx_seq_one_letter_code
_entity_poly.pdbx_strand_id
1 'polypeptide(L)'
;MTREESEKKKLKEKAEEMVRGRIDVLVDTEETTGANDFKYEKYPDACGVVVDKSSGNGWVQVTGGGLGLQQEETGDGATSFAKLDIQKGQTCMLYGKPTVLYIRPRPRST
;
A
#
# COMPACT_ATOMS: atom_id res chain seq x y z
N MET A 1 -17.25 6.38 8.92
CA MET A 1 -16.99 7.61 8.15
C MET A 1 -16.39 7.20 6.83
N THR A 2 -17.03 7.57 5.73
CA THR A 2 -16.53 7.31 4.37
C THR A 2 -15.48 8.37 4.05
N ARG A 3 -14.27 7.95 3.63
CA ARG A 3 -13.17 8.85 3.24
C ARG A 3 -13.62 9.78 2.11
N GLU A 4 -13.19 11.04 2.12
CA GLU A 4 -13.61 12.00 1.09
C GLU A 4 -13.06 11.61 -0.29
N GLU A 5 -13.83 11.86 -1.35
CA GLU A 5 -13.38 11.58 -2.73
C GLU A 5 -12.09 12.32 -3.09
N SER A 6 -11.90 13.51 -2.50
CA SER A 6 -10.70 14.33 -2.69
C SER A 6 -9.44 13.63 -2.15
N GLU A 7 -9.54 12.94 -1.02
CA GLU A 7 -8.44 12.19 -0.39
C GLU A 7 -8.11 10.92 -1.17
N LYS A 8 -9.14 10.19 -1.61
CA LYS A 8 -8.99 9.01 -2.46
C LYS A 8 -8.25 9.35 -3.75
N LYS A 9 -8.64 10.47 -4.37
CA LYS A 9 -7.99 10.98 -5.59
C LYS A 9 -6.52 11.33 -5.34
N LYS A 10 -6.21 12.04 -4.24
CA LYS A 10 -4.82 12.38 -3.88
C LYS A 10 -3.96 11.14 -3.68
N LEU A 11 -4.45 10.15 -2.95
CA LEU A 11 -3.72 8.89 -2.73
C LEU A 11 -3.44 8.19 -4.07
N LYS A 12 -4.43 8.12 -4.95
CA LYS A 12 -4.27 7.53 -6.28
C LYS A 12 -3.25 8.27 -7.14
N GLU A 13 -3.36 9.60 -7.24
CA GLU A 13 -2.41 10.42 -8.00
C GLU A 13 -0.98 10.25 -7.49
N LYS A 14 -0.80 10.18 -6.16
CA LYS A 14 0.52 9.96 -5.55
C LYS A 14 1.05 8.56 -5.80
N ALA A 15 0.20 7.55 -5.74
CA ALA A 15 0.61 6.19 -6.07
C ALA A 15 1.04 6.08 -7.54
N GLU A 16 0.28 6.67 -8.47
CA GLU A 16 0.62 6.73 -9.90
C GLU A 16 1.93 7.52 -10.15
N GLU A 17 2.17 8.60 -9.42
CA GLU A 17 3.43 9.35 -9.46
C GLU A 17 4.61 8.47 -8.99
N MET A 18 4.46 7.72 -7.90
CA MET A 18 5.52 6.87 -7.33
C MET A 18 5.89 5.67 -8.20
N VAL A 19 4.99 5.23 -9.10
CA VAL A 19 5.26 4.16 -10.08
C VAL A 19 5.50 4.69 -11.49
N ARG A 20 5.58 6.02 -11.68
CA ARG A 20 5.78 6.62 -12.99
C ARG A 20 7.03 6.05 -13.67
N GLY A 21 6.87 5.53 -14.88
CA GLY A 21 7.93 4.89 -15.65
C GLY A 21 8.05 3.37 -15.45
N ARG A 22 7.37 2.78 -14.46
CA ARG A 22 7.24 1.33 -14.32
C ARG A 22 6.10 0.81 -15.21
N ILE A 23 6.44 0.27 -16.37
CA ILE A 23 5.47 -0.29 -17.34
C ILE A 23 4.95 -1.68 -16.97
N ASP A 24 5.64 -2.33 -16.03
CA ASP A 24 5.41 -3.70 -15.57
C ASP A 24 4.39 -3.80 -14.42
N VAL A 25 3.89 -2.67 -13.92
CA VAL A 25 2.98 -2.62 -12.77
C VAL A 25 1.76 -1.72 -13.03
N LEU A 26 0.76 -1.86 -12.19
CA LEU A 26 -0.44 -1.03 -12.09
C LEU A 26 -0.72 -0.73 -10.63
N VAL A 27 -1.32 0.44 -10.36
CA VAL A 27 -1.87 0.76 -9.05
C VAL A 27 -3.32 0.27 -9.01
N ASP A 28 -3.73 -0.34 -7.90
CA ASP A 28 -5.13 -0.73 -7.69
C ASP A 28 -6.09 0.47 -7.87
N THR A 29 -7.30 0.19 -8.35
CA THR A 29 -8.31 1.23 -8.53
C THR A 29 -8.98 1.64 -7.23
N GLU A 30 -9.10 0.70 -6.29
CA GLU A 30 -9.77 0.88 -5.01
C GLU A 30 -8.75 0.80 -3.87
N GLU A 31 -8.88 1.71 -2.91
CA GLU A 31 -8.09 1.68 -1.69
C GLU A 31 -8.48 0.52 -0.79
N THR A 32 -7.49 -0.05 -0.12
CA THR A 32 -7.71 -1.01 0.96
C THR A 32 -7.49 -0.31 2.29
N THR A 33 -8.50 -0.32 3.15
CA THR A 33 -8.36 0.13 4.54
C THR A 33 -8.34 -1.07 5.48
N GLY A 34 -7.38 -1.08 6.41
CA GLY A 34 -7.36 -2.02 7.54
C GLY A 34 -8.60 -1.85 8.42
N ALA A 35 -9.06 -2.94 9.03
CA ALA A 35 -10.31 -2.93 9.80
C ALA A 35 -10.15 -3.56 11.18
N ASN A 36 -9.00 -3.34 11.84
CA ASN A 36 -8.61 -4.07 13.06
C ASN A 36 -8.63 -5.61 12.89
N ASP A 37 -8.57 -6.06 11.64
CA ASP A 37 -8.39 -7.45 11.23
C ASP A 37 -7.13 -7.50 10.36
N PHE A 38 -6.52 -8.68 10.28
CA PHE A 38 -5.29 -8.85 9.55
C PHE A 38 -5.56 -9.00 8.05
N LYS A 39 -5.32 -7.93 7.29
CA LYS A 39 -5.30 -7.99 5.83
C LYS A 39 -3.88 -8.25 5.35
N TYR A 40 -3.72 -9.23 4.48
CA TYR A 40 -2.44 -9.64 3.92
C TYR A 40 -2.48 -9.62 2.40
N GLU A 41 -1.39 -9.15 1.81
CA GLU A 41 -1.08 -9.31 0.39
C GLU A 41 0.34 -9.84 0.25
N LYS A 42 0.60 -10.67 -0.74
CA LYS A 42 1.88 -11.36 -0.90
C LYS A 42 2.45 -11.14 -2.29
N TYR A 43 3.77 -11.23 -2.40
CA TYR A 43 4.39 -11.38 -3.71
C TYR A 43 3.99 -12.74 -4.33
N PRO A 44 3.68 -12.83 -5.63
CA PRO A 44 3.74 -11.76 -6.64
C PRO A 44 2.44 -10.95 -6.79
N ASP A 45 1.35 -11.30 -6.10
CA ASP A 45 0.03 -10.67 -6.27
C ASP A 45 0.04 -9.16 -5.95
N ALA A 46 0.89 -8.76 -5.01
CA ALA A 46 1.31 -7.38 -4.79
C ALA A 46 2.84 -7.28 -4.81
N CYS A 47 3.36 -6.25 -5.45
CA CYS A 47 4.80 -5.96 -5.54
C CYS A 47 5.19 -4.65 -4.86
N GLY A 48 4.21 -3.92 -4.34
CA GLY A 48 4.41 -2.73 -3.52
C GLY A 48 3.10 -2.27 -2.89
N VAL A 49 3.21 -1.32 -1.97
CA VAL A 49 2.07 -0.71 -1.30
C VAL A 49 2.37 0.77 -1.08
N VAL A 50 1.41 1.63 -1.40
CA VAL A 50 1.46 3.07 -1.13
C VAL A 50 0.54 3.36 0.04
N VAL A 51 1.10 3.96 1.08
CA VAL A 51 0.47 4.19 2.37
C VAL A 51 0.11 5.67 2.50
N ASP A 52 -1.14 5.95 2.85
CA ASP A 52 -1.54 7.30 3.29
C ASP A 52 -1.27 7.44 4.80
N LYS A 53 -0.26 8.22 5.19
CA LYS A 53 0.10 8.37 6.61
C LYS A 53 -0.94 9.16 7.41
N SER A 54 -1.78 9.95 6.73
CA SER A 54 -2.88 10.70 7.36
C SER A 54 -4.11 9.84 7.65
N SER A 55 -4.09 8.56 7.23
CA SER A 55 -5.16 7.61 7.52
C SER A 55 -5.25 7.25 9.02
N GLY A 56 -6.23 6.43 9.38
CA GLY A 56 -6.49 6.09 10.78
C GLY A 56 -5.32 5.37 11.44
N ASN A 57 -5.29 5.40 12.78
CA ASN A 57 -4.19 4.82 13.56
C ASN A 57 -3.95 3.34 13.23
N GLY A 58 -2.70 3.01 12.91
CA GLY A 58 -2.30 1.67 12.55
C GLY A 58 -0.90 1.64 11.95
N TRP A 59 -0.57 0.53 11.29
CA TRP A 59 0.68 0.40 10.55
C TRP A 59 0.57 -0.58 9.39
N VAL A 60 1.46 -0.37 8.44
CA VAL A 60 1.70 -1.24 7.28
C VAL A 60 3.07 -1.87 7.47
N GLN A 61 3.14 -3.19 7.38
CA GLN A 61 4.37 -3.93 7.63
C GLN A 61 4.68 -4.89 6.48
N VAL A 62 5.92 -4.89 5.97
CA VAL A 62 6.40 -5.85 4.98
C VAL A 62 7.51 -6.70 5.59
N THR A 63 7.31 -8.02 5.60
CA THR A 63 8.24 -9.02 6.19
C THR A 63 8.35 -10.27 5.34
N GLY A 64 9.38 -11.09 5.59
CA GLY A 64 9.58 -12.38 4.92
C GLY A 64 10.74 -12.36 3.93
N GLY A 65 10.90 -13.44 3.16
CA GLY A 65 11.90 -13.56 2.11
C GLY A 65 13.38 -13.52 2.58
N GLY A 66 13.65 -13.58 3.89
CA GLY A 66 14.99 -13.38 4.44
C GLY A 66 15.47 -11.91 4.40
N LEU A 67 14.56 -10.96 4.15
CA LEU A 67 14.83 -9.54 4.05
C LEU A 67 14.49 -8.80 5.35
N GLY A 68 15.03 -7.59 5.50
CA GLY A 68 14.75 -6.72 6.64
C GLY A 68 13.27 -6.32 6.72
N LEU A 69 12.81 -6.13 7.95
CA LEU A 69 11.49 -5.56 8.25
C LEU A 69 11.37 -4.15 7.68
N GLN A 70 10.29 -3.88 6.96
CA GLN A 70 9.87 -2.53 6.60
C GLN A 70 8.54 -2.23 7.29
N GLN A 71 8.38 -1.01 7.81
CA GLN A 71 7.16 -0.61 8.50
C GLN A 71 6.90 0.88 8.33
N GLU A 72 5.62 1.24 8.11
CA GLU A 72 5.14 2.62 8.13
C GLU A 72 3.95 2.74 9.08
N GLU A 73 4.01 3.72 9.98
CA GLU A 73 2.91 4.07 10.89
C GLU A 73 1.94 5.05 10.22
N THR A 74 0.67 4.97 10.62
CA THR A 74 -0.41 5.87 10.16
C THR A 74 -1.14 6.46 11.36
N GLY A 75 -1.71 7.65 11.20
CA GLY A 75 -2.49 8.33 12.22
C GLY A 75 -1.66 9.03 13.31
N ASP A 76 -0.36 9.23 13.05
CA ASP A 76 0.56 10.00 13.89
C ASP A 76 0.47 11.53 13.63
N GLY A 77 -0.45 11.96 12.77
CA GLY A 77 -0.60 13.35 12.35
C GLY A 77 0.25 13.74 11.12
N ALA A 78 1.00 12.80 10.53
CA ALA A 78 1.69 13.05 9.27
C ALA A 78 0.71 13.14 8.09
N THR A 79 0.96 14.06 7.17
CA THR A 79 0.15 14.30 5.96
C THR A 79 0.83 13.82 4.67
N SER A 80 1.82 12.93 4.79
CA SER A 80 2.62 12.43 3.69
C SER A 80 2.18 11.04 3.22
N PHE A 81 2.79 10.61 2.12
CA PHE A 81 2.60 9.28 1.53
C PHE A 81 3.93 8.53 1.57
N ALA A 82 3.88 7.23 1.84
CA ALA A 82 5.04 6.35 1.82
C ALA A 82 4.83 5.20 0.84
N LYS A 83 5.91 4.66 0.28
CA LYS A 83 5.88 3.46 -0.55
C LYS A 83 6.79 2.39 0.04
N LEU A 84 6.25 1.19 0.19
CA LEU A 84 7.02 0.00 0.55
C LEU A 84 7.02 -0.96 -0.64
N ASP A 85 8.18 -1.56 -0.91
CA ASP A 85 8.34 -2.57 -1.96
C ASP A 85 8.14 -3.97 -1.38
N ILE A 86 7.33 -4.80 -2.04
CA ILE A 86 7.07 -6.18 -1.63
C ILE A 86 7.85 -7.09 -2.56
N GLN A 87 8.92 -7.70 -2.05
CA GLN A 87 9.80 -8.55 -2.84
C GLN A 87 9.43 -10.03 -2.74
N LYS A 88 10.13 -10.87 -3.50
CA LYS A 88 9.90 -12.32 -3.51
C LYS A 88 9.98 -12.91 -2.11
N GLY A 89 8.91 -13.61 -1.70
CA GLY A 89 8.81 -14.24 -0.39
C GLY A 89 8.41 -13.29 0.75
N GLN A 90 8.18 -12.00 0.46
CA GLN A 90 7.63 -11.06 1.42
C GLN A 90 6.10 -11.03 1.38
N THR A 91 5.53 -10.63 2.52
CA THR A 91 4.11 -10.41 2.76
C THR A 91 3.94 -9.00 3.33
N CYS A 92 2.98 -8.25 2.79
CA CYS A 92 2.48 -7.02 3.36
C CYS A 92 1.32 -7.32 4.30
N MET A 93 1.32 -6.72 5.47
CA MET A 93 0.29 -6.82 6.50
C MET A 93 -0.20 -5.43 6.89
N LEU A 94 -1.52 -5.27 6.97
CA LEU A 94 -2.17 -4.08 7.53
C LEU A 94 -2.69 -4.42 8.93
N TYR A 95 -2.39 -3.57 9.91
CA TYR A 95 -2.95 -3.66 11.25
C TYR A 95 -3.48 -2.29 11.71
N GLY A 96 -4.61 -2.29 12.42
CA GLY A 96 -5.33 -1.07 12.79
C GLY A 96 -6.19 -0.56 11.64
N LYS A 97 -6.08 0.74 11.34
CA LYS A 97 -6.84 1.43 10.28
C LYS A 97 -6.01 2.17 9.22
N PRO A 98 -4.87 1.63 8.75
CA PRO A 98 -4.13 2.25 7.66
C PRO A 98 -4.94 2.15 6.37
N THR A 99 -4.86 3.17 5.52
CA THR A 99 -5.42 3.16 4.16
C THR A 99 -4.28 3.11 3.15
N VAL A 100 -4.37 2.19 2.20
CA VAL A 100 -3.33 1.92 1.22
C VAL A 100 -3.88 1.71 -0.19
N LEU A 101 -3.01 1.87 -1.18
CA LEU A 101 -3.19 1.31 -2.52
C LEU A 101 -2.09 0.28 -2.80
N TYR A 102 -2.46 -0.90 -3.26
CA TYR A 102 -1.48 -1.88 -3.69
C TYR A 102 -0.99 -1.58 -5.11
N ILE A 103 0.28 -1.91 -5.33
CA ILE A 103 0.91 -1.92 -6.64
C ILE A 103 1.00 -3.38 -7.07
N ARG A 104 0.33 -3.73 -8.16
CA ARG A 104 0.26 -5.10 -8.67
C ARG A 104 1.04 -5.24 -9.98
N PRO A 105 1.63 -6.41 -10.27
CA PRO A 105 2.18 -6.67 -11.58
C PRO A 105 1.10 -6.52 -12.65
N ARG A 106 1.46 -5.93 -13.79
CA ARG A 106 0.57 -5.89 -14.94
C ARG A 106 0.34 -7.32 -15.42
N PRO A 107 -0.92 -7.75 -15.66
CA PRO A 107 -1.18 -9.06 -16.24
C PRO A 107 -0.40 -9.21 -17.54
N ARG A 108 0.30 -10.34 -17.71
CA ARG A 108 0.88 -10.64 -19.02
C ARG A 108 -0.28 -10.83 -19.99
N SER A 109 -0.34 -10.01 -21.03
CA SER A 109 -1.21 -10.29 -22.17
C SER A 109 -0.80 -11.64 -22.74
N THR A 110 -1.67 -12.64 -22.61
CA THR A 110 -1.51 -13.95 -23.25
C THR A 110 -1.78 -13.83 -24.74
#